data_AF-A0AAQ4D3Q6-F1
#
_entry.id   AF-A0AAQ4D3Q6-F1
#
_cell.length_a   1.000
_cell.length_b   1.000
_cell.length_c   1.000
_cell.angle_alpha   90.00
_cell.angle_beta   90.00
_cell.angle_gamma   90.00
#
_symmetry.space_group_name_H-M   'P 1'
#
loop_
_entity.id
_entity.type
_entity.pdbx_description
1 polymer ?
#
loop_
_entity_poly.entity_id
_entity_poly.type
_entity_poly.pdbx_seq_one_letter_code
_entity_poly.pdbx_strand_id
1 'polypeptide(L)'
;MVVARPLTDFMATLHKNAVEQKKLPKFVSHTIHDDLVTFFLAFPDGGQYGMDIYTRKMNGEIETGEKHLLTHSCKSLIIVFT
;
A
#
# COMPACT_ATOMS: atom_id res chain seq x y z
N MET A 1 15.62 -15.12 18.55
CA MET A 1 14.62 -15.13 17.46
C MET A 1 14.07 -13.73 17.37
N VAL A 2 14.42 -12.96 16.33
CA VAL A 2 13.89 -11.60 16.18
C VAL A 2 12.44 -11.74 15.74
N VAL A 3 11.50 -11.38 16.61
CA VAL A 3 10.10 -11.22 16.20
C VAL A 3 10.07 -9.95 15.35
N ALA A 4 9.90 -10.10 14.04
CA ALA A 4 9.60 -8.96 13.20
C ALA A 4 8.30 -8.35 13.73
N ARG A 5 8.35 -7.07 14.15
CA ARG A 5 7.14 -6.37 14.56
C ARG A 5 6.14 -6.40 13.40
N PRO A 6 4.82 -6.48 13.67
CA PRO A 6 3.82 -6.52 12.60
C PRO A 6 4.01 -5.31 11.68
N LEU A 7 3.78 -5.49 10.38
CA LEU A 7 3.71 -4.40 9.41
C LEU A 7 2.47 -3.55 9.74
N THR A 8 2.57 -2.66 10.71
CA THR A 8 1.43 -1.83 11.16
C THR A 8 1.33 -0.51 10.42
N ASP A 9 2.41 -0.07 9.76
CA ASP A 9 2.51 1.24 9.11
C ASP A 9 2.80 1.08 7.61
N PHE A 10 1.73 0.95 6.84
CA PHE A 10 1.78 0.92 5.39
C PHE A 10 0.65 1.76 4.76
N MET A 11 0.85 2.13 3.51
CA MET A 11 -0.13 2.82 2.69
C MET A 11 -0.10 2.21 1.29
N ALA A 12 -1.27 1.94 0.73
CA ALA A 12 -1.43 1.57 -0.66
C ALA A 12 -2.17 2.67 -1.41
N THR A 13 -1.70 3.02 -2.60
CA THR A 13 -2.37 3.97 -3.49
C THR A 13 -2.54 3.37 -4.87
N LEU A 14 -3.70 3.65 -5.46
CA LEU A 14 -4.03 3.26 -6.82
C LEU A 14 -4.16 4.52 -7.67
N HIS A 15 -3.64 4.46 -8.90
CA HIS A 15 -3.61 5.56 -9.85
C HIS A 15 -4.09 5.08 -11.21
N LYS A 16 -4.79 5.94 -11.95
CA LYS A 16 -5.20 5.71 -13.33
C LYS A 16 -5.17 7.05 -14.07
N ASN A 17 -4.66 7.06 -15.30
CA ASN A 17 -4.68 8.27 -16.13
C ASN A 17 -6.11 8.80 -16.31
N ALA A 18 -6.26 10.12 -16.31
CA ALA A 18 -7.55 10.81 -16.43
C ALA A 18 -8.58 10.52 -15.32
N VAL A 19 -8.19 9.83 -14.24
CA VAL A 19 -9.02 9.66 -13.04
C VAL A 19 -8.42 10.41 -11.86
N GLU A 20 -9.24 11.21 -11.19
CA GLU A 20 -8.83 11.91 -9.98
C GLU A 20 -8.42 10.90 -8.89
N GLN A 21 -7.21 11.04 -8.35
CA GLN A 21 -6.66 10.11 -7.37
C GLN A 21 -7.59 9.91 -6.16
N LYS A 22 -8.27 10.97 -5.69
CA LYS A 22 -9.21 10.90 -4.56
C LYS A 22 -10.41 9.94 -4.77
N LYS A 23 -10.71 9.55 -6.01
CA LYS A 23 -11.80 8.62 -6.34
C LYS A 23 -11.39 7.15 -6.24
N LEU A 24 -10.09 6.86 -6.20
CA LEU A 24 -9.53 5.52 -6.26
C LEU A 24 -9.34 4.79 -4.92
N PRO A 25 -9.15 5.46 -3.76
CA PRO A 25 -8.95 4.80 -2.47
C PRO A 25 -10.04 3.78 -2.11
N LYS A 26 -11.30 4.04 -2.47
CA LYS A 26 -12.42 3.11 -2.21
C LYS A 26 -12.30 1.76 -2.94
N PHE A 27 -11.43 1.65 -3.93
CA PHE A 27 -11.16 0.44 -4.70
C PHE A 27 -9.96 -0.35 -4.17
N VAL A 28 -9.35 0.13 -3.08
CA VAL A 28 -8.23 -0.51 -2.40
C VAL A 28 -8.65 -0.81 -0.97
N SER A 29 -8.55 -2.07 -0.56
CA SER A 29 -8.68 -2.47 0.84
C SER A 29 -7.54 -3.41 1.20
N HIS A 30 -7.39 -3.69 2.49
CA HIS A 30 -6.36 -4.60 2.96
C HIS A 30 -6.82 -5.37 4.19
N THR A 31 -6.21 -6.52 4.43
CA THR A 31 -6.29 -7.26 5.68
C THR A 31 -4.90 -7.59 6.17
N ILE A 32 -4.71 -7.59 7.49
CA ILE A 32 -3.46 -7.99 8.13
C ILE A 32 -3.72 -9.32 8.84
N HIS A 33 -2.85 -10.30 8.59
CA HIS A 33 -2.83 -11.57 9.31
C HIS A 33 -1.39 -11.86 9.70
N ASP A 34 -1.09 -11.77 11.00
CA ASP A 34 0.25 -11.85 11.56
C ASP A 34 1.23 -10.83 10.93
N ASP A 35 2.21 -11.30 10.18
CA ASP A 35 3.23 -10.52 9.46
C ASP A 35 2.90 -10.33 7.97
N LEU A 36 1.75 -10.84 7.51
CA LEU A 36 1.29 -10.73 6.13
C LEU A 36 0.24 -9.63 5.98
N VAL A 37 0.48 -8.72 5.04
CA VAL A 37 -0.52 -7.75 4.57
C VAL A 37 -1.02 -8.19 3.20
N THR A 38 -2.33 -8.40 3.09
CA THR A 38 -3.00 -8.73 1.82
C THR A 38 -3.77 -7.50 1.33
N PHE A 39 -3.51 -7.05 0.11
CA PHE A 39 -4.24 -5.96 -0.54
C PHE A 39 -5.27 -6.50 -1.52
N PHE A 40 -6.51 -6.01 -1.43
CA PHE A 40 -7.59 -6.34 -2.36
C PHE A 40 -7.90 -5.13 -3.23
N LEU A 41 -7.91 -5.35 -4.54
CA LEU A 41 -8.18 -4.34 -5.56
C LEU A 41 -9.46 -4.67 -6.32
N ALA A 42 -10.36 -3.70 -6.42
CA ALA A 42 -11.60 -3.84 -7.18
C ALA A 42 -11.63 -2.80 -8.31
N PHE A 43 -11.37 -3.23 -9.55
CA PHE A 43 -11.29 -2.32 -10.69
C PHE A 43 -12.68 -2.02 -11.26
N PRO A 44 -13.12 -0.75 -11.34
CA PRO A 44 -14.45 -0.41 -11.84
C PRO A 44 -14.56 -0.55 -13.38
N ASP A 45 -13.44 -0.46 -14.09
CA ASP A 45 -13.38 -0.49 -15.55
C ASP A 45 -12.00 -1.02 -16.01
N GLY A 46 -11.93 -1.38 -17.30
CA GLY A 46 -10.67 -1.81 -17.92
C GLY A 46 -9.65 -0.67 -18.06
N GLY A 47 -8.40 -1.04 -18.31
CA GLY A 47 -7.32 -0.12 -18.62
C GLY A 47 -6.06 -0.35 -17.79
N GLN A 48 -5.26 0.71 -17.65
CA GLN A 48 -3.94 0.66 -17.03
C GLN A 48 -3.94 1.40 -15.69
N TYR A 49 -3.57 0.69 -14.63
CA TYR A 49 -3.45 1.22 -13.28
C TYR A 49 -2.01 1.15 -12.77
N GLY A 50 -1.62 2.16 -12.00
CA GLY A 50 -0.43 2.12 -11.16
C GLY A 50 -0.81 1.81 -9.71
N MET A 51 -0.13 0.88 -9.07
CA MET A 51 -0.26 0.59 -7.65
C MET A 51 1.08 0.86 -6.96
N ASP A 52 1.05 1.69 -5.93
CA ASP A 52 2.21 1.98 -5.09
C ASP A 52 1.93 1.52 -3.66
N ILE A 53 2.86 0.77 -3.07
CA ILE A 53 2.82 0.37 -1.67
C ILE A 53 3.99 1.02 -0.96
N TYR A 54 3.68 1.73 0.11
CA TYR A 54 4.65 2.38 0.97
C TYR A 54 4.64 1.72 2.33
N THR A 55 5.83 1.55 2.92
CA THR A 55 6.00 1.01 4.26
C THR A 55 6.90 1.93 5.07
N ARG A 56 6.66 2.00 6.37
CA ARG A 56 7.55 2.62 7.33
C ARG A 56 8.55 1.57 7.80
N LYS A 57 9.85 1.82 7.63
CA LYS A 57 10.87 1.01 8.29
C LYS A 57 10.87 1.37 9.77
N MET A 58 10.54 0.41 10.63
CA MET A 58 10.76 0.56 12.06
C MET A 58 12.21 0.14 12.32
N ASN A 59 13.12 1.12 12.30
CA ASN A 59 14.47 0.91 12.81
C ASN A 59 14.29 0.62 14.31
N GLY A 60 14.90 -0.43 14.84
CA GLY A 60 14.64 -0.97 16.19
C GLY A 60 14.96 -0.03 17.38
N GLU A 61 15.00 1.27 17.16
CA GLU A 61 15.15 2.29 18.18
C GLU A 61 13.78 2.81 18.62
N ILE A 62 13.72 3.05 19.92
CA ILE A 62 12.55 3.39 20.72
C ILE A 62 11.86 4.64 20.14
N GLU A 63 10.54 4.64 20.28
CA GLU A 63 9.56 5.71 20.06
C GLU A 63 10.06 7.11 20.49
N THR A 64 10.92 7.73 19.70
CA THR A 64 10.87 9.18 19.56
C THR A 64 9.68 9.42 18.63
N GLY A 65 8.74 10.27 19.00
CA GLY A 65 7.50 10.50 18.23
C GLY A 65 7.70 11.08 16.82
N GLU A 66 8.88 10.95 16.22
CA GLU A 66 9.18 11.30 14.85
C GLU A 66 8.50 10.29 13.91
N LYS A 67 7.41 10.74 13.28
CA LYS A 67 6.87 10.08 12.10
C LYS A 67 7.91 10.14 10.98
N HIS A 68 8.81 9.17 10.91
CA HIS A 68 9.65 8.91 9.74
C HIS A 68 8.83 8.92 8.43
N LEU A 69 9.46 9.21 7.30
CA LEU A 69 8.73 9.22 6.03
C LEU A 69 8.39 7.78 5.60
N LEU A 70 7.21 7.62 5.00
CA LEU A 70 6.86 6.37 4.31
C LEU A 70 7.77 6.19 3.10
N THR A 71 8.33 4.99 2.92
CA THR A 71 9.23 4.67 1.80
C THR A 71 8.54 3.73 0.82
N HIS A 72 8.80 3.89 -0.48
CA HIS A 72 8.30 2.95 -1.49
C HIS A 72 8.85 1.55 -1.23
N SER A 73 7.94 0.58 -1.09
CA SER A 73 8.26 -0.82 -0.91
C SER A 73 7.96 -1.62 -2.18
N CYS A 74 6.82 -1.35 -2.83
CA CYS A 74 6.45 -1.99 -4.08
C CYS A 74 5.82 -0.98 -5.05
N LYS A 75 6.05 -1.20 -6.34
CA LYS A 75 5.42 -0.46 -7.43
C LYS A 75 5.06 -1.42 -8.55
N SER A 76 3.80 -1.40 -8.95
CA SER A 76 3.25 -2.34 -9.93
C SER A 76 2.45 -1.60 -10.99
N LEU A 77 2.55 -2.07 -12.23
CA LEU A 77 1.66 -1.69 -13.32
C LEU A 77 0.68 -2.83 -13.58
N ILE A 78 -0.62 -2.54 -13.56
CA ILE A 78 -1.68 -3.53 -13.68
C ILE A 78 -2.48 -3.21 -14.94
N ILE A 79 -2.56 -4.18 -15.86
CA ILE A 79 -3.39 -4.11 -17.07
C ILE A 79 -4.65 -4.94 -16.82
N VAL A 80 -5.81 -4.27 -16.84
CA VAL A 80 -7.13 -4.87 -16.62
C VAL A 80 -7.86 -4.96 -17.95
N PHE A 81 -8.18 -6.18 -18.37
CA PHE A 81 -9.01 -6.45 -19.55
C PHE A 81 -10.46 -6.70 -19.11
N THR A 82 -11.42 -6.18 -19.86
CA THR A 82 -12.88 -6.37 -19.65
C THR A 82 -13.43 -7.47 -20.53
#